data_AF-A0A7S2JKJ5-F1
#
_entry.id   AF-A0A7S2JKJ5-F1
#
_cell.length_a   1.000
_cell.length_b   1.000
_cell.length_c   1.000
_cell.angle_alpha   90.00
_cell.angle_beta   90.00
_cell.angle_gamma   90.00
#
_symmetry.space_group_name_H-M   'P 1'
#
loop_
_entity.id
_entity.type
_entity.pdbx_description
1 polymer ?
#
loop_
_entity_poly.entity_id
_entity_poly.type
_entity_poly.pdbx_seq_one_letter_code
_entity_poly.pdbx_strand_id
1 'polypeptide(L)'
;MTHAKSDAIRLPCAEVLLSMANSPEARGKIVQQGGFKALIALTLCDLPKAKDCAAWALAKIGISINPALYPRRTGSGPEAMVAPLIKLVDEATNELQTFEACMALCNLATV
;
A
#
# COMPACT_ATOMS: atom_id res chain seq x y z
N MET A 1 -9.50 -7.17 -20.45
CA MET A 1 -8.15 -7.68 -20.14
C MET A 1 -8.26 -8.53 -18.89
N THR A 2 -8.23 -9.84 -19.03
CA THR A 2 -8.30 -10.79 -17.92
C THR A 2 -6.97 -10.77 -17.17
N HIS A 3 -6.90 -10.05 -16.04
CA HIS A 3 -5.75 -10.16 -15.15
C HIS A 3 -5.60 -11.62 -14.73
N ALA A 4 -4.40 -12.19 -14.93
CA ALA A 4 -4.08 -13.53 -14.45
C ALA A 4 -4.23 -13.56 -12.91
N LYS A 5 -5.31 -14.18 -12.43
CA LYS A 5 -5.59 -14.38 -10.99
C LYS A 5 -4.75 -15.53 -10.41
N SER A 6 -3.46 -15.60 -10.75
CA SER A 6 -2.60 -16.62 -10.16
C SER A 6 -2.20 -16.16 -8.76
N ASP A 7 -2.54 -16.92 -7.73
CA ASP A 7 -2.13 -16.61 -6.36
C ASP A 7 -0.60 -16.66 -6.19
N ALA A 8 0.07 -17.47 -7.02
CA ALA A 8 1.52 -17.63 -6.98
C ALA A 8 2.29 -16.34 -7.28
N ILE A 9 1.72 -15.42 -8.07
CA ILE A 9 2.39 -14.16 -8.44
C ILE A 9 2.10 -13.02 -7.46
N ARG A 10 1.07 -13.14 -6.62
CA ARG A 10 0.60 -12.04 -5.76
C ARG A 10 1.65 -11.66 -4.70
N LEU A 11 2.24 -12.66 -4.04
CA LEU A 11 3.28 -12.42 -3.03
C LEU A 11 4.55 -11.80 -3.63
N PRO A 12 5.17 -12.36 -4.68
CA PRO A 12 6.33 -11.72 -5.33
C PRO A 12 6.04 -10.29 -5.80
N CYS A 13 4.85 -10.01 -6.34
CA CYS A 13 4.47 -8.64 -6.71
C CYS A 13 4.43 -7.70 -5.51
N ALA A 14 3.85 -8.13 -4.38
CA ALA A 14 3.81 -7.34 -3.15
C ALA A 14 5.23 -7.08 -2.60
N GLU A 15 6.10 -8.09 -2.60
CA GLU A 15 7.49 -7.99 -2.13
C GLU A 15 8.33 -7.04 -3.00
N VAL A 16 8.20 -7.11 -4.33
CA VAL A 16 8.90 -6.19 -5.24
C VAL A 16 8.45 -4.76 -5.01
N LEU A 17 7.14 -4.51 -4.89
CA LEU A 17 6.61 -3.17 -4.64
C LEU A 17 7.03 -2.63 -3.26
N LEU A 18 7.05 -3.49 -2.24
CA LEU A 18 7.57 -3.15 -0.91
C LEU A 18 9.06 -2.79 -0.97
N SER A 19 9.85 -3.59 -1.68
CA SER A 19 11.28 -3.34 -1.86
C SER A 19 11.53 -2.00 -2.55
N MET A 20 10.77 -1.69 -3.60
CA MET A 20 10.82 -0.38 -4.26
C MET A 20 10.40 0.75 -3.32
N ALA A 21 9.38 0.55 -2.48
CA ALA A 21 8.91 1.55 -1.54
C ALA A 21 9.92 1.87 -0.42
N ASN A 22 10.97 1.06 -0.23
CA ASN A 22 12.06 1.41 0.69
C ASN A 22 12.90 2.60 0.18
N SER A 23 12.94 2.87 -1.13
CA SER A 23 13.55 4.08 -1.70
C SER A 23 12.50 5.20 -1.76
N PRO A 24 12.68 6.32 -1.01
CA PRO A 24 11.76 7.45 -1.05
C PRO A 24 11.56 8.03 -2.46
N GLU A 25 12.61 8.05 -3.27
CA GLU A 25 12.62 8.58 -4.65
C GLU A 25 11.76 7.75 -5.60
N ALA A 26 11.59 6.46 -5.31
CA ALA A 26 10.77 5.56 -6.10
C ALA A 26 9.28 5.71 -5.80
N ARG A 27 8.88 6.11 -4.58
CA ARG A 27 7.48 6.13 -4.12
C ARG A 27 6.57 6.98 -5.01
N GLY A 28 7.05 8.15 -5.44
CA GLY A 28 6.30 9.02 -6.35
C GLY A 28 6.06 8.35 -7.71
N LYS A 29 7.06 7.66 -8.25
CA LYS A 29 6.93 6.90 -9.51
C LYS A 29 5.98 5.72 -9.37
N ILE A 30 6.00 5.02 -8.24
CA ILE A 30 5.07 3.92 -7.93
C ILE A 30 3.62 4.44 -7.98
N VAL A 31 3.33 5.59 -7.36
CA VAL A 31 1.99 6.20 -7.39
C VAL A 31 1.58 6.59 -8.82
N GLN A 32 2.47 7.27 -9.56
CA GLN A 32 2.20 7.71 -10.93
C GLN A 32 1.92 6.55 -11.89
N GLN A 33 2.62 5.42 -11.73
CA GLN A 33 2.41 4.22 -12.54
C GLN A 33 1.18 3.39 -12.10
N GLY A 34 0.43 3.85 -11.09
CA GLY A 34 -0.74 3.15 -10.57
C GLY A 34 -0.41 1.99 -9.61
N GLY A 35 0.84 1.89 -9.14
CA GLY A 35 1.28 0.86 -8.19
C GLY A 35 0.51 0.90 -6.87
N PHE A 36 0.07 2.08 -6.40
CA PHE A 36 -0.78 2.16 -5.21
C PHE A 36 -2.12 1.42 -5.38
N LYS A 37 -2.72 1.47 -6.58
CA LYS A 37 -3.96 0.74 -6.89
C LYS A 37 -3.73 -0.75 -6.95
N ALA A 38 -2.59 -1.16 -7.52
CA ALA A 38 -2.18 -2.55 -7.54
C ALA A 38 -2.00 -3.09 -6.11
N LEU A 39 -1.36 -2.30 -5.22
CA LEU A 39 -1.21 -2.64 -3.81
C LEU A 39 -2.55 -2.75 -3.09
N ILE A 40 -3.49 -1.82 -3.30
CA ILE A 40 -4.86 -1.92 -2.74
C ILE A 40 -5.56 -3.21 -3.23
N ALA A 41 -5.38 -3.61 -4.50
CA ALA A 41 -5.93 -4.88 -4.97
C ALA A 41 -5.26 -6.09 -4.30
N LEU A 42 -3.96 -6.00 -4.00
CA LEU A 42 -3.21 -7.06 -3.32
C LEU A 42 -3.61 -7.20 -1.84
N THR A 43 -4.02 -6.13 -1.15
CA THR A 43 -4.53 -6.24 0.23
C THR A 43 -5.87 -6.98 0.32
N LEU A 44 -6.60 -7.10 -0.80
CA LEU A 44 -7.86 -7.83 -0.92
C LEU A 44 -7.69 -9.30 -1.36
N CYS A 45 -6.46 -9.80 -1.55
CA CYS A 45 -6.25 -11.21 -1.93
C CYS A 45 -6.61 -12.17 -0.78
N ASP A 46 -6.42 -13.48 -0.92
CA ASP A 46 -6.67 -14.45 0.17
C ASP A 46 -5.38 -14.94 0.84
N LEU A 47 -4.24 -14.34 0.50
CA LEU A 47 -2.92 -14.75 0.98
C LEU A 47 -2.41 -13.77 2.07
N PRO A 48 -2.34 -14.17 3.35
CA PRO A 48 -1.99 -13.27 4.46
C PRO A 48 -0.67 -12.53 4.25
N LYS A 49 0.41 -13.26 3.90
CA LYS A 49 1.73 -12.65 3.67
C LYS A 49 1.70 -11.56 2.58
N ALA A 50 0.95 -11.77 1.51
CA ALA A 50 0.84 -10.78 0.44
C ALA A 50 0.05 -9.55 0.89
N LYS A 51 -0.98 -9.72 1.74
CA LYS A 51 -1.70 -8.60 2.35
C LYS A 51 -0.78 -7.74 3.20
N ASP A 52 0.00 -8.37 4.06
CA ASP A 52 0.87 -7.66 5.00
C ASP A 52 1.98 -6.91 4.25
N CYS A 53 2.62 -7.56 3.28
CA CYS A 53 3.61 -6.90 2.41
C CYS A 53 2.98 -5.73 1.64
N ALA A 54 1.77 -5.90 1.10
CA ALA A 54 1.10 -4.85 0.35
C ALA A 54 0.68 -3.68 1.24
N ALA A 55 0.12 -3.95 2.42
CA ALA A 55 -0.26 -2.92 3.38
C ALA A 55 0.98 -2.15 3.88
N TRP A 56 2.09 -2.85 4.12
CA TRP A 56 3.32 -2.21 4.55
C TRP A 56 3.94 -1.33 3.45
N ALA A 57 3.87 -1.78 2.19
CA ALA A 57 4.26 -0.97 1.05
C ALA A 57 3.39 0.30 0.92
N LEU A 58 2.07 0.17 1.13
CA LEU A 58 1.14 1.31 1.17
C LEU A 58 1.51 2.29 2.29
N ALA A 59 1.87 1.80 3.49
CA ALA A 59 2.32 2.64 4.59
C ALA A 59 3.54 3.48 4.20
N LYS A 60 4.58 2.84 3.65
CA LYS A 60 5.80 3.54 3.21
C LYS A 60 5.54 4.62 2.15
N ILE A 61 4.68 4.33 1.17
CA ILE A 61 4.28 5.31 0.15
C ILE A 61 3.47 6.44 0.80
N GLY A 62 2.50 6.06 1.64
CA GLY A 62 1.58 6.94 2.35
C GLY A 62 2.26 7.93 3.29
N ILE A 63 3.44 7.63 3.85
CA ILE A 63 4.18 8.56 4.71
C ILE A 63 4.66 9.81 3.96
N SER A 64 5.11 9.66 2.72
CA SER A 64 5.90 10.70 2.04
C SER A 64 5.20 11.39 0.87
N ILE A 65 4.10 10.82 0.37
CA ILE A 65 3.38 11.39 -0.77
C ILE A 65 2.21 12.23 -0.26
N ASN A 66 2.13 13.48 -0.68
CA ASN A 66 0.98 14.34 -0.39
C ASN A 66 -0.31 13.67 -0.90
N PRO A 67 -1.32 13.41 -0.03
CA PRO A 67 -2.56 12.73 -0.42
C PRO A 67 -3.30 13.40 -1.59
N ALA A 68 -3.15 14.71 -1.77
CA ALA A 68 -3.77 15.44 -2.88
C ALA A 68 -3.20 15.07 -4.26
N LEU A 69 -1.98 14.50 -4.32
CA LEU A 69 -1.32 14.10 -5.57
C LEU A 69 -1.71 12.70 -6.04
N TYR A 70 -2.46 11.93 -5.23
CA TYR A 70 -2.92 10.62 -5.65
C TYR A 70 -3.96 10.74 -6.78
N PRO A 71 -3.87 9.89 -7.83
CA PRO A 71 -4.89 9.84 -8.88
C PRO A 71 -6.29 9.57 -8.31
N ARG A 72 -7.14 10.60 -8.26
CA ARG A 72 -8.51 10.44 -7.76
C ARG A 72 -9.42 9.81 -8.82
N ARG A 73 -10.04 8.70 -8.44
CA ARG A 73 -11.20 8.11 -9.09
C ARG A 73 -12.16 7.70 -7.98
N THR A 74 -13.46 7.87 -8.20
CA THR A 74 -14.49 7.54 -7.21
C THR A 74 -14.29 6.11 -6.68
N GLY A 75 -14.08 5.98 -5.36
CA GLY A 75 -13.85 4.70 -4.69
C GLY A 75 -12.45 4.09 -4.86
N SER A 76 -11.47 4.82 -5.39
CA SER A 76 -10.09 4.35 -5.57
C SER A 76 -9.04 5.42 -5.23
N GLY A 77 -9.43 6.43 -4.46
CA GLY A 77 -8.53 7.47 -3.98
C GLY A 77 -7.66 7.00 -2.81
N PRO A 78 -6.86 7.91 -2.23
CA PRO A 78 -6.00 7.60 -1.09
C PRO A 78 -6.76 7.10 0.15
N GLU A 79 -8.05 7.42 0.28
CA GLU A 79 -8.94 6.94 1.34
C GLU A 79 -9.07 5.40 1.38
N ALA A 80 -8.88 4.73 0.24
CA ALA A 80 -8.91 3.26 0.18
C ALA A 80 -7.73 2.59 0.91
N MET A 81 -6.69 3.36 1.27
CA MET A 81 -5.57 2.86 2.07
C MET A 81 -5.92 2.76 3.57
N VAL A 82 -6.97 3.44 4.04
CA VAL A 82 -7.29 3.51 5.48
C VAL A 82 -7.56 2.13 6.07
N ALA A 83 -8.43 1.33 5.45
CA ALA A 83 -8.77 0.00 5.98
C ALA A 83 -7.57 -0.96 6.03
N PRO A 84 -6.74 -1.09 4.96
CA PRO A 84 -5.51 -1.87 5.04
C PRO A 84 -4.51 -1.37 6.09
N LEU A 85 -4.39 -0.06 6.30
CA LEU A 85 -3.45 0.51 7.26
C LEU A 85 -3.90 0.29 8.71
N ILE A 86 -5.19 0.46 9.01
CA ILE A 86 -5.75 0.11 10.32
C ILE A 86 -5.52 -1.37 10.61
N LYS A 87 -5.81 -2.24 9.64
CA LYS A 87 -5.56 -3.67 9.77
C LYS A 87 -4.08 -3.98 10.04
N LEU A 88 -3.17 -3.29 9.35
CA LEU A 88 -1.73 -3.43 9.60
C LEU A 88 -1.35 -2.96 11.01
N VAL A 89 -1.98 -1.91 11.55
CA VAL A 89 -1.75 -1.48 12.94
C VAL A 89 -2.17 -2.56 13.93
N ASP A 90 -3.32 -3.21 13.71
CA ASP A 90 -3.88 -4.22 14.60
C ASP A 90 -3.14 -5.57 14.54
N GLU A 91 -2.71 -5.99 13.34
CA GLU A 91 -2.19 -7.34 13.08
C GLU A 91 -0.67 -7.39 12.85
N ALA A 92 0.03 -6.25 12.82
CA ALA A 92 1.47 -6.21 12.56
C ALA A 92 2.27 -7.06 13.55
N THR A 93 3.23 -7.81 13.01
CA THR A 93 4.18 -8.62 13.80
C THR A 93 5.42 -7.84 14.21
N ASN A 94 5.63 -6.66 13.63
CA ASN A 94 6.81 -5.81 13.81
C ASN A 94 6.37 -4.38 14.15
N GLU A 95 6.93 -3.82 15.23
CA GLU A 95 6.66 -2.44 15.69
C GLU A 95 6.92 -1.39 14.60
N LEU A 96 7.90 -1.62 13.71
CA LEU A 96 8.18 -0.73 12.59
C LEU A 96 6.99 -0.64 11.62
N GLN A 97 6.30 -1.75 11.36
CA GLN A 97 5.13 -1.77 10.48
C GLN A 97 4.00 -0.94 11.09
N THR A 98 3.75 -1.11 12.39
CA THR A 98 2.77 -0.33 13.14
C THR A 98 3.11 1.16 13.12
N PHE A 99 4.36 1.52 13.41
CA PHE A 99 4.83 2.91 13.41
C PHE A 99 4.65 3.57 12.03
N GLU A 100 5.08 2.89 10.97
CA GLU A 100 4.94 3.40 9.60
C GLU A 100 3.48 3.50 9.15
N ALA A 101 2.63 2.55 9.54
CA ALA A 101 1.20 2.61 9.26
C ALA A 101 0.53 3.80 9.95
N CYS A 102 0.84 4.07 11.21
CA CYS A 102 0.37 5.24 11.94
C CYS A 102 0.83 6.55 11.29
N MET A 103 2.10 6.65 10.89
CA MET A 103 2.59 7.84 10.18
C MET A 103 1.87 8.06 8.85
N ALA A 104 1.59 6.99 8.10
CA ALA A 104 0.82 7.07 6.87
C ALA A 104 -0.61 7.56 7.12
N LEU A 105 -1.28 7.04 8.16
CA LEU A 105 -2.62 7.48 8.56
C LEU A 105 -2.65 8.97 8.96
N CYS A 106 -1.65 9.42 9.73
CA CYS A 106 -1.50 10.84 10.07
C CYS A 106 -1.35 11.71 8.82
N ASN A 107 -0.54 11.29 7.85
CA ASN A 107 -0.40 12.03 6.59
C ASN A 107 -1.73 12.06 5.80
N LEU A 108 -2.46 10.95 5.74
CA LEU A 108 -3.77 10.88 5.08
C LEU A 108 -4.82 11.78 5.75
N ALA A 109 -4.76 11.95 7.06
CA ALA A 109 -5.67 12.81 7.82
C ALA A 109 -5.39 14.32 7.67
N THR A 110 -4.35 14.71 6.91
CA THR A 110 -4.05 16.14 6.65
C THR A 110 -4.96 16.79 5.60
N VAL A 111 -5.73 16.00 4.85
CA VAL A 111 -6.58 16.45 3.73
C VAL A 111 -8.06 16.26 3.98
#